data_AF-A0A529Y3D3-F1
#
_entry.id   AF-A0A529Y3D3-F1
#
_cell.length_a   1.000
_cell.length_b   1.000
_cell.length_c   1.000
_cell.angle_alpha   90.00
_cell.angle_beta   90.00
_cell.angle_gamma   90.00
#
_symmetry.space_group_name_H-M   'P 1'
#
loop_
_entity.id
_entity.type
_entity.pdbx_description
1 polymer ?
#
loop_
_entity_poly.entity_id
_entity_poly.type
_entity_poly.pdbx_seq_one_letter_code
_entity_poly.pdbx_strand_id
1 'polypeptide(L)'
;VDWYRRELRDYVEVNHRPGVFFKPPVPATEYDVDTDCYSWDWGGLHLIQMHRFAGDTGHGAPSSLPWLKQDLATYAGDGRPVVVFQHYGWDTFSTDRWDPVKRTYDDDGSGRPHWWGEADRQALLAAISGYNVIAIFHGHQHEVPMIYQRDGLDLVKPKAAYMGGFALARITADNMDVALGEAAGDHGEIVFTNAFAKQFQT
;
A
#
# COMPACT_ATOMS: atom_id res chain seq x y z
N VAL A 1 -19.31 -12.67 13.44
CA VAL A 1 -17.84 -12.72 13.53
C VAL A 1 -17.35 -13.21 12.18
N ASP A 2 -16.64 -12.35 11.47
CA ASP A 2 -16.25 -12.54 10.06
C ASP A 2 -15.10 -13.54 9.97
N TRP A 3 -15.41 -14.79 9.63
CA TRP A 3 -14.45 -15.89 9.54
C TRP A 3 -13.39 -15.62 8.46
N TYR A 4 -13.79 -14.97 7.36
CA TYR A 4 -12.93 -14.72 6.20
C TYR A 4 -11.85 -13.70 6.54
N ARG A 5 -12.19 -12.69 7.35
CA ARG A 5 -11.24 -11.70 7.86
C ARG A 5 -10.18 -12.33 8.77
N ARG A 6 -10.53 -13.33 9.58
CA ARG A 6 -9.55 -14.03 10.44
C ARG A 6 -8.57 -14.82 9.58
N GLU A 7 -9.04 -15.77 8.78
CA GLU A 7 -8.15 -16.66 8.02
C GLU A 7 -7.13 -15.93 7.12
N LEU A 8 -7.52 -14.81 6.48
CA LEU A 8 -6.60 -14.07 5.61
C LEU A 8 -5.60 -13.18 6.37
N ARG A 9 -5.98 -12.65 7.54
CA ARG A 9 -5.09 -11.80 8.35
C ARG A 9 -4.19 -12.63 9.27
N ASP A 10 -4.71 -13.75 9.74
CA ASP A 10 -4.02 -14.71 10.59
C ASP A 10 -2.78 -15.28 9.89
N TYR A 11 -2.69 -15.28 8.55
CA TYR A 11 -1.50 -15.78 7.87
C TYR A 11 -0.22 -15.10 8.36
N VAL A 12 -0.21 -13.77 8.45
CA VAL A 12 0.99 -13.03 8.90
C VAL A 12 1.16 -13.17 10.41
N GLU A 13 0.07 -13.11 11.17
CA GLU A 13 0.13 -13.31 12.61
C GLU A 13 0.71 -14.70 12.97
N VAL A 14 0.26 -15.76 12.32
CA VAL A 14 0.62 -17.15 12.63
C VAL A 14 2.00 -17.50 12.08
N ASN A 15 2.37 -17.00 10.90
CA ASN A 15 3.59 -17.45 10.22
C ASN A 15 4.77 -16.47 10.34
N HIS A 16 4.52 -15.20 10.68
CA HIS A 16 5.52 -14.14 10.59
C HIS A 16 5.62 -13.27 11.85
N ARG A 17 4.64 -13.29 12.77
CA ARG A 17 4.76 -12.56 14.04
C ARG A 17 5.71 -13.30 14.99
N PRO A 18 6.79 -12.65 15.46
CA PRO A 18 7.63 -13.23 16.51
C PRO A 18 6.86 -13.36 17.83
N GLY A 19 7.04 -14.49 18.51
CA GLY A 19 6.50 -14.73 19.84
C GLY A 19 7.58 -15.23 20.80
N VAL A 20 7.24 -15.36 22.09
CA VAL A 20 8.19 -15.87 23.10
C VAL A 20 8.70 -17.28 22.75
N PHE A 21 7.85 -18.10 22.15
CA PHE A 21 8.15 -19.50 21.82
C PHE A 21 8.26 -19.77 20.32
N PHE A 22 7.90 -18.81 19.48
CA PHE A 22 7.88 -18.97 18.03
C PHE A 22 8.78 -17.93 17.37
N LYS A 23 9.77 -18.41 16.62
CA LYS A 23 10.69 -17.58 15.85
C LYS A 23 10.50 -17.93 14.37
N PRO A 24 9.73 -17.15 13.62
CA PRO A 24 9.47 -17.45 12.22
C PRO A 24 10.75 -17.34 11.39
N PRO A 25 10.92 -18.15 10.31
CA PRO A 25 12.10 -18.08 9.45
C PRO A 25 12.28 -16.70 8.78
N VAL A 26 11.16 -16.03 8.49
CA VAL A 26 11.10 -14.67 7.97
C VAL A 26 10.17 -13.87 8.88
N PRO A 27 10.69 -13.20 9.92
CA PRO A 27 9.85 -12.43 10.84
C PRO A 27 9.38 -11.12 10.22
N ALA A 28 8.16 -10.70 10.56
CA ALA A 28 7.81 -9.29 10.54
C ALA A 28 8.74 -8.54 11.52
N THR A 29 9.18 -7.34 11.14
CA THR A 29 9.93 -6.45 12.02
C THR A 29 9.05 -5.98 13.15
N GLU A 30 7.81 -5.60 12.84
CA GLU A 30 6.78 -5.22 13.81
C GLU A 30 5.39 -5.67 13.31
N TYR A 31 4.52 -6.06 14.24
CA TYR A 31 3.14 -6.47 13.97
C TYR A 31 2.19 -5.82 14.97
N ASP A 32 1.24 -5.04 14.48
CA ASP A 32 0.20 -4.41 15.30
C ASP A 32 -1.01 -5.33 15.48
N VAL A 33 -1.19 -5.84 16.70
CA VAL A 33 -2.26 -6.79 17.05
C VAL A 33 -3.64 -6.19 16.87
N ASP A 34 -3.78 -4.89 17.08
CA ASP A 34 -5.10 -4.24 17.09
C ASP A 34 -5.61 -4.00 15.66
N THR A 35 -4.72 -3.76 14.69
CA THR A 35 -5.09 -3.42 13.31
C THR A 35 -4.72 -4.48 12.28
N ASP A 36 -3.88 -5.44 12.68
CA ASP A 36 -3.18 -6.42 11.84
C ASP A 36 -2.19 -5.81 10.85
N CYS A 37 -1.90 -4.49 10.94
CA CYS A 37 -0.86 -3.88 10.11
C CYS A 37 0.51 -4.41 10.56
N TYR A 38 1.45 -4.46 9.63
CA TYR A 38 2.78 -4.99 9.91
C TYR A 38 3.82 -4.34 9.01
N SER A 39 5.07 -4.40 9.48
CA SER A 39 6.23 -3.96 8.74
C SER A 39 7.29 -5.06 8.70
N TRP A 40 8.17 -5.00 7.71
CA TRP A 40 9.34 -5.85 7.64
C TRP A 40 10.50 -5.14 6.98
N ASP A 41 11.70 -5.45 7.46
CA ASP A 41 12.93 -4.95 6.87
C ASP A 41 13.47 -5.99 5.87
N TRP A 42 13.86 -5.51 4.68
CA TRP A 42 14.57 -6.32 3.69
C TRP A 42 15.84 -5.61 3.25
N GLY A 43 16.95 -6.00 3.87
CA GLY A 43 18.22 -5.30 3.68
C GLY A 43 18.15 -3.89 4.26
N GLY A 44 18.37 -2.87 3.42
CA GLY A 44 18.25 -1.45 3.80
C GLY A 44 16.88 -0.84 3.56
N LEU A 45 15.87 -1.63 3.19
CA LEU A 45 14.52 -1.18 2.87
C LEU A 45 13.56 -1.50 4.02
N HIS A 46 12.71 -0.54 4.39
CA HIS A 46 11.60 -0.76 5.31
C HIS A 46 10.28 -0.82 4.53
N LEU A 47 9.51 -1.87 4.73
CA LEU A 47 8.26 -2.13 4.00
C LEU A 47 7.10 -2.21 4.98
N ILE A 48 5.95 -1.61 4.63
CA ILE A 48 4.80 -1.47 5.52
C ILE A 48 3.52 -1.89 4.81
N GLN A 49 2.71 -2.76 5.43
CA GLN A 49 1.38 -3.13 4.96
C GLN A 49 0.27 -2.46 5.80
N MET A 50 -0.56 -1.62 5.16
CA MET A 50 -1.66 -0.85 5.77
C MET A 50 -3.08 -1.37 5.42
N HIS A 51 -3.18 -2.52 4.74
CA HIS A 51 -4.42 -3.16 4.29
C HIS A 51 -5.25 -2.31 3.33
N ARG A 52 -6.44 -1.82 3.73
CA ARG A 52 -7.29 -1.01 2.85
C ARG A 52 -6.66 0.37 2.62
N PHE A 53 -6.35 1.07 3.69
CA PHE A 53 -5.58 2.30 3.73
C PHE A 53 -5.18 2.62 5.17
N ALA A 54 -4.13 3.42 5.35
CA ALA A 54 -3.68 3.84 6.67
C ALA A 54 -4.77 4.63 7.42
N GLY A 55 -5.12 4.17 8.62
CA GLY A 55 -6.12 4.81 9.46
C GLY A 55 -7.57 4.42 9.20
N ASP A 56 -7.82 3.45 8.31
CA ASP A 56 -9.14 2.88 8.09
C ASP A 56 -9.75 2.31 9.38
N THR A 57 -10.93 2.80 9.74
CA THR A 57 -11.71 2.37 10.91
C THR A 57 -12.97 1.57 10.54
N GLY A 58 -13.16 1.26 9.25
CA GLY A 58 -14.31 0.51 8.80
C GLY A 58 -14.34 -0.90 9.41
N HIS A 59 -15.55 -1.45 9.52
CA HIS A 59 -15.80 -2.74 10.19
C HIS A 59 -15.25 -2.81 11.64
N GLY A 60 -15.19 -1.66 12.33
CA GLY A 60 -14.81 -1.57 13.74
C GLY A 60 -13.32 -1.76 14.01
N ALA A 61 -12.47 -1.64 12.99
CA ALA A 61 -11.02 -1.64 13.20
C ALA A 61 -10.58 -0.34 13.93
N PRO A 62 -9.59 -0.40 14.82
CA PRO A 62 -8.94 0.81 15.30
C PRO A 62 -8.10 1.44 14.19
N SER A 63 -7.80 2.73 14.32
CA SER A 63 -6.94 3.44 13.37
C SER A 63 -5.49 3.00 13.55
N SER A 64 -4.85 2.60 12.45
CA SER A 64 -3.42 2.23 12.42
C SER A 64 -2.44 3.41 12.37
N LEU A 65 -2.93 4.66 12.32
CA LEU A 65 -2.06 5.84 12.24
C LEU A 65 -1.13 6.02 13.44
N PRO A 66 -1.56 5.78 14.71
CA PRO A 66 -0.64 5.84 15.85
C PRO A 66 0.48 4.81 15.74
N TRP A 67 0.15 3.58 15.34
CA TRP A 67 1.14 2.52 15.12
C TRP A 67 2.10 2.89 13.99
N LEU A 68 1.59 3.33 12.83
CA LEU A 68 2.41 3.74 11.68
C LEU A 68 3.45 4.80 12.06
N LYS A 69 3.05 5.81 12.85
CA LYS A 69 3.97 6.86 13.32
C LYS A 69 5.07 6.29 14.21
N GLN A 70 4.73 5.33 15.08
CA GLN A 70 5.69 4.69 15.97
C GLN A 70 6.65 3.77 15.20
N ASP A 71 6.12 2.96 14.28
CA ASP A 71 6.88 2.07 13.41
C ASP A 71 7.91 2.85 12.58
N LEU A 72 7.48 3.92 11.90
CA LEU A 72 8.38 4.80 11.16
C LEU A 72 9.45 5.45 12.05
N ALA A 73 9.07 5.94 13.24
CA ALA A 73 10.03 6.56 14.16
C ALA A 73 11.09 5.55 14.65
N THR A 74 10.68 4.31 14.89
CA THR A 74 11.55 3.25 15.41
C THR A 74 12.43 2.64 14.33
N TYR A 75 11.89 2.37 13.14
CA TYR A 75 12.56 1.55 12.12
C TYR A 75 12.99 2.32 10.88
N ALA A 76 12.49 3.55 10.66
CA ALA A 76 12.85 4.38 9.50
C ALA A 76 13.31 5.80 9.87
N GLY A 77 13.52 6.09 11.17
CA GLY A 77 14.02 7.38 11.64
C GLY A 77 15.46 7.70 11.22
N ASP A 78 16.18 6.71 10.67
CA ASP A 78 17.52 6.86 10.10
C ASP A 78 17.51 7.33 8.63
N GLY A 79 16.34 7.53 8.03
CA GLY A 79 16.19 8.02 6.66
C GLY A 79 16.27 6.95 5.58
N ARG A 80 16.30 5.67 5.96
CA ARG A 80 16.23 4.56 4.99
C ARG A 80 14.98 4.65 4.10
N PRO A 81 15.02 4.14 2.85
CA PRO A 81 13.85 4.12 2.00
C PRO A 81 12.69 3.33 2.62
N VAL A 82 11.48 3.84 2.45
CA VAL A 82 10.23 3.23 2.91
C VAL A 82 9.30 2.97 1.73
N VAL A 83 8.75 1.76 1.65
CA VAL A 83 7.66 1.42 0.72
C VAL A 83 6.40 1.08 1.52
N VAL A 84 5.29 1.71 1.15
CA VAL A 84 3.99 1.44 1.77
C VAL A 84 3.10 0.68 0.80
N PHE A 85 2.41 -0.33 1.29
CA PHE A 85 1.37 -1.06 0.57
C PHE A 85 0.01 -0.72 1.19
N GLN A 86 -0.96 -0.38 0.35
CA GLN A 86 -2.36 -0.28 0.75
C GLN A 86 -3.28 -0.52 -0.44
N HIS A 87 -4.55 -0.85 -0.23
CA HIS A 87 -5.44 -1.20 -1.32
C HIS A 87 -5.91 0.02 -2.12
N TYR A 88 -6.37 1.08 -1.44
CA TYR A 88 -6.90 2.29 -2.09
C TYR A 88 -5.78 3.25 -2.46
N GLY A 89 -5.87 3.83 -3.66
CA GLY A 89 -4.90 4.80 -4.14
C GLY A 89 -5.50 6.18 -4.37
N TRP A 90 -4.85 6.94 -5.22
CA TRP A 90 -5.23 8.29 -5.62
C TRP A 90 -5.80 8.36 -7.04
N ASP A 91 -6.08 7.21 -7.66
CA ASP A 91 -6.76 7.17 -8.94
C ASP A 91 -8.24 7.56 -8.77
N THR A 92 -8.85 8.07 -9.84
CA THR A 92 -10.26 8.50 -9.90
C THR A 92 -11.18 7.49 -9.23
N PHE A 93 -11.04 6.20 -9.53
CA PHE A 93 -11.90 5.17 -8.96
C PHE A 93 -11.77 5.08 -7.44
N SER A 94 -10.57 5.22 -6.88
CA SER A 94 -10.35 5.22 -5.43
C SER A 94 -10.82 6.50 -4.75
N THR A 95 -10.86 7.64 -5.45
CA THR A 95 -11.14 8.97 -4.86
C THR A 95 -12.51 9.55 -5.21
N ASP A 96 -13.30 8.84 -6.00
CA ASP A 96 -14.62 9.27 -6.46
C ASP A 96 -15.57 9.59 -5.29
N ARG A 97 -16.49 10.51 -5.57
CA ARG A 97 -17.43 11.03 -4.60
C ARG A 97 -18.83 10.98 -5.17
N TRP A 98 -19.82 10.82 -4.30
CA TRP A 98 -21.21 10.83 -4.73
C TRP A 98 -21.59 12.19 -5.34
N ASP A 99 -21.97 12.21 -6.60
CA ASP A 99 -22.60 13.35 -7.26
C ASP A 99 -24.13 13.26 -7.07
N PRO A 100 -24.76 14.13 -6.25
CA PRO A 100 -26.19 14.08 -6.00
C PRO A 100 -27.04 14.50 -7.21
N VAL A 101 -26.47 15.25 -8.16
CA VAL A 101 -27.15 15.72 -9.38
C VAL A 101 -27.17 14.60 -10.43
N LYS A 102 -26.01 14.01 -10.72
CA LYS A 102 -25.88 12.90 -11.68
C LYS A 102 -26.31 11.55 -11.10
N ARG A 103 -26.43 11.45 -9.77
CA ARG A 103 -26.75 10.20 -9.03
C ARG A 103 -25.78 9.07 -9.34
N THR A 104 -24.51 9.40 -9.42
CA THR A 104 -23.40 8.48 -9.68
C THR A 104 -22.20 8.88 -8.82
N TYR A 105 -21.24 7.99 -8.67
CA TYR A 105 -19.91 8.40 -8.20
C TYR A 105 -19.13 8.98 -9.37
N ASP A 106 -18.44 10.10 -9.10
CA ASP A 106 -17.70 10.89 -10.07
C ASP A 106 -16.59 11.69 -9.34
N ASP A 107 -15.58 12.15 -10.08
CA ASP A 107 -14.49 12.98 -9.57
C ASP A 107 -15.00 14.34 -9.07
N ASP A 108 -16.06 14.86 -9.69
CA ASP A 108 -16.68 16.15 -9.34
C ASP A 108 -17.77 16.05 -8.25
N GLY A 109 -17.98 14.85 -7.69
CA GLY A 109 -19.01 14.64 -6.68
C GLY A 109 -18.79 15.46 -5.40
N SER A 110 -19.83 16.14 -4.92
CA SER A 110 -19.77 16.92 -3.67
C SER A 110 -20.13 16.11 -2.42
N GLY A 111 -20.61 14.88 -2.60
CA GLY A 111 -21.08 14.01 -1.53
C GLY A 111 -19.96 13.24 -0.81
N ARG A 112 -20.35 12.13 -0.17
CA ARG A 112 -19.42 11.26 0.55
C ARG A 112 -18.45 10.56 -0.42
N PRO A 113 -17.20 10.34 0.00
CA PRO A 113 -16.29 9.46 -0.75
C PRO A 113 -16.86 8.05 -0.83
N HIS A 114 -16.58 7.35 -1.91
CA HIS A 114 -16.97 5.94 -2.05
C HIS A 114 -16.06 5.03 -1.22
N TRP A 115 -14.74 5.26 -1.27
CA TRP A 115 -13.73 4.37 -0.71
C TRP A 115 -12.94 4.99 0.43
N TRP A 116 -12.27 6.12 0.18
CA TRP A 116 -11.60 6.91 1.21
C TRP A 116 -11.57 8.40 0.89
N GLY A 117 -11.63 9.21 1.95
CA GLY A 117 -11.80 10.65 1.84
C GLY A 117 -10.49 11.43 1.79
N GLU A 118 -10.62 12.72 1.50
CA GLU A 118 -9.52 13.67 1.58
C GLU A 118 -8.90 13.73 2.99
N ALA A 119 -9.73 13.69 4.03
CA ALA A 119 -9.24 13.70 5.41
C ALA A 119 -8.38 12.47 5.72
N ASP A 120 -8.74 11.29 5.20
CA ASP A 120 -7.97 10.06 5.39
C ASP A 120 -6.61 10.16 4.68
N ARG A 121 -6.60 10.67 3.44
CA ARG A 121 -5.37 10.95 2.69
C ARG A 121 -4.45 11.92 3.40
N GLN A 122 -4.99 13.04 3.86
CA GLN A 122 -4.22 14.05 4.61
C GLN A 122 -3.68 13.48 5.92
N ALA A 123 -4.43 12.60 6.59
CA ALA A 123 -3.97 11.94 7.81
C ALA A 123 -2.80 10.98 7.54
N LEU A 124 -2.84 10.21 6.45
CA LEU A 124 -1.71 9.40 5.99
C LEU A 124 -0.50 10.28 5.64
N LEU A 125 -0.68 11.31 4.80
CA LEU A 125 0.39 12.23 4.40
C LEU A 125 1.06 12.87 5.64
N ALA A 126 0.26 13.28 6.63
CA ALA A 126 0.79 13.80 7.89
C ALA A 126 1.54 12.76 8.72
N ALA A 127 1.15 11.48 8.67
CA ALA A 127 1.82 10.41 9.39
C ALA A 127 3.19 10.03 8.79
N ILE A 128 3.32 10.12 7.46
CA ILE A 128 4.55 9.77 6.74
C ILE A 128 5.47 10.98 6.47
N SER A 129 5.00 12.19 6.75
CA SER A 129 5.75 13.41 6.54
C SER A 129 7.09 13.38 7.29
N GLY A 130 8.18 13.67 6.57
CA GLY A 130 9.55 13.68 7.11
C GLY A 130 10.30 12.35 6.98
N TYR A 131 9.62 11.27 6.56
CA TYR A 131 10.27 10.00 6.24
C TYR A 131 10.50 9.85 4.74
N ASN A 132 11.49 9.03 4.36
CA ASN A 132 11.86 8.78 2.97
C ASN A 132 10.92 7.73 2.32
N VAL A 133 9.63 8.07 2.18
CA VAL A 133 8.67 7.22 1.48
C VAL A 133 8.92 7.32 -0.02
N ILE A 134 9.52 6.27 -0.60
CA ILE A 134 9.96 6.26 -1.99
C ILE A 134 8.87 5.80 -2.95
N ALA A 135 7.88 5.04 -2.48
CA ALA A 135 6.70 4.64 -3.26
C ALA A 135 5.55 4.17 -2.37
N ILE A 136 4.31 4.34 -2.85
CA ILE A 136 3.15 3.59 -2.37
C ILE A 136 2.63 2.68 -3.48
N PHE A 137 2.55 1.39 -3.19
CA PHE A 137 1.93 0.41 -4.06
C PHE A 137 0.49 0.22 -3.67
N HIS A 138 -0.41 0.30 -4.65
CA HIS A 138 -1.83 0.12 -4.42
C HIS A 138 -2.54 -0.68 -5.50
N GLY A 139 -3.84 -0.93 -5.30
CA GLY A 139 -4.68 -1.68 -6.22
C GLY A 139 -6.07 -1.07 -6.33
N HIS A 140 -7.07 -1.89 -6.03
CA HIS A 140 -8.50 -1.56 -5.97
C HIS A 140 -9.20 -1.40 -7.33
N GLN A 141 -8.72 -0.50 -8.20
CA GLN A 141 -9.18 -0.48 -9.59
C GLN A 141 -8.43 -1.54 -10.38
N HIS A 142 -9.15 -2.41 -11.09
CA HIS A 142 -8.58 -3.67 -11.57
C HIS A 142 -7.95 -3.58 -12.96
N GLU A 143 -8.50 -2.76 -13.85
CA GLU A 143 -8.22 -2.86 -15.28
C GLU A 143 -7.00 -2.09 -15.74
N VAL A 144 -6.73 -0.90 -15.17
CA VAL A 144 -5.79 0.07 -15.75
C VAL A 144 -4.50 0.10 -14.92
N PRO A 145 -3.35 -0.36 -15.45
CA PRO A 145 -2.07 -0.19 -14.78
C PRO A 145 -1.63 1.29 -14.79
N MET A 146 -1.07 1.78 -13.69
CA MET A 146 -0.66 3.18 -13.54
C MET A 146 0.65 3.30 -12.76
N ILE A 147 1.54 4.17 -13.23
CA ILE A 147 2.60 4.77 -12.43
C ILE A 147 2.43 6.28 -12.53
N TYR A 148 2.23 6.96 -11.41
CA TYR A 148 1.85 8.36 -11.39
C TYR A 148 2.30 9.05 -10.10
N GLN A 149 2.24 10.38 -10.10
CA GLN A 149 2.57 11.20 -8.94
C GLN A 149 1.36 11.98 -8.46
N ARG A 150 1.15 12.01 -7.14
CA ARG A 150 0.16 12.87 -6.49
C ARG A 150 0.59 13.14 -5.05
N ASP A 151 0.35 14.37 -4.58
CA ASP A 151 0.68 14.81 -3.22
C ASP A 151 2.14 14.55 -2.80
N GLY A 152 3.07 14.63 -3.76
CA GLY A 152 4.50 14.41 -3.52
C GLY A 152 4.93 12.94 -3.43
N LEU A 153 4.03 11.99 -3.71
CA LEU A 153 4.29 10.56 -3.66
C LEU A 153 4.42 9.97 -5.06
N ASP A 154 5.31 8.99 -5.21
CA ASP A 154 5.33 8.07 -6.34
C ASP A 154 4.37 6.92 -6.07
N LEU A 155 3.39 6.72 -6.95
CA LEU A 155 2.29 5.78 -6.79
C LEU A 155 2.34 4.72 -7.89
N VAL A 156 2.26 3.45 -7.48
CA VAL A 156 2.36 2.29 -8.39
C VAL A 156 1.12 1.43 -8.23
N LYS A 157 0.39 1.24 -9.33
CA LYS A 157 -0.80 0.39 -9.39
C LYS A 157 -0.68 -0.61 -10.54
N PRO A 158 -0.35 -1.88 -10.30
CA PRO A 158 -0.47 -2.90 -11.33
C PRO A 158 -1.93 -3.16 -11.67
N LYS A 159 -2.16 -3.74 -12.84
CA LYS A 159 -3.45 -4.40 -13.15
C LYS A 159 -3.70 -5.53 -12.15
N ALA A 160 -4.96 -5.84 -11.86
CA ALA A 160 -5.30 -6.86 -10.88
C ALA A 160 -4.70 -8.23 -11.26
N ALA A 161 -4.19 -8.94 -10.25
CA ALA A 161 -3.50 -10.22 -10.45
C ALA A 161 -4.39 -11.29 -11.09
N TYR A 162 -5.69 -11.34 -10.78
CA TYR A 162 -6.62 -12.28 -11.41
C TYR A 162 -6.85 -11.99 -12.91
N MET A 163 -6.50 -10.79 -13.37
CA MET A 163 -6.47 -10.41 -14.79
C MET A 163 -5.06 -10.55 -15.40
N GLY A 164 -4.12 -11.17 -14.68
CA GLY A 164 -2.75 -11.42 -15.11
C GLY A 164 -1.74 -10.32 -14.77
N GLY A 165 -2.15 -9.23 -14.11
CA GLY A 165 -1.28 -8.08 -13.84
C GLY A 165 -0.32 -8.27 -12.65
N PHE A 166 0.84 -7.61 -12.72
CA PHE A 166 1.83 -7.59 -11.65
C PHE A 166 2.74 -6.35 -11.73
N ALA A 167 3.48 -6.10 -10.65
CA ALA A 167 4.56 -5.12 -10.59
C ALA A 167 5.87 -5.81 -10.22
N LEU A 168 6.96 -5.44 -10.89
CA LEU A 168 8.32 -5.80 -10.52
C LEU A 168 9.03 -4.55 -10.05
N ALA A 169 9.54 -4.55 -8.82
CA ALA A 169 10.32 -3.46 -8.26
C ALA A 169 11.73 -3.93 -7.93
N ARG A 170 12.73 -3.16 -8.34
CA ARG A 170 14.13 -3.31 -7.93
C ARG A 170 14.53 -2.03 -7.21
N ILE A 171 14.92 -2.17 -5.95
CA ILE A 171 15.38 -1.05 -5.11
C ILE A 171 16.80 -1.35 -4.66
N THR A 172 17.70 -0.39 -4.82
CA THR A 172 19.08 -0.43 -4.32
C THR A 172 19.29 0.71 -3.30
N ALA A 173 20.54 0.96 -2.93
CA ALA A 173 20.89 2.11 -2.10
C ALA A 173 20.71 3.47 -2.81
N ASP A 174 20.72 3.50 -4.15
CA ASP A 174 20.78 4.73 -4.94
C ASP A 174 19.69 4.83 -6.02
N ASN A 175 18.92 3.77 -6.26
CA ASN A 175 17.86 3.80 -7.26
C ASN A 175 16.63 2.93 -6.91
N MET A 176 15.51 3.28 -7.54
CA MET A 176 14.33 2.44 -7.65
C MET A 176 13.93 2.34 -9.12
N ASP A 177 13.81 1.11 -9.61
CA ASP A 177 13.24 0.77 -10.91
C ASP A 177 11.93 -0.01 -10.67
N VAL A 178 10.86 0.36 -11.38
CA VAL A 178 9.58 -0.33 -11.34
C VAL A 178 9.10 -0.60 -12.75
N ALA A 179 8.68 -1.83 -13.02
CA ALA A 179 7.98 -2.20 -14.25
C ALA A 179 6.62 -2.81 -13.91
N LEU A 180 5.58 -2.38 -14.63
CA LEU A 180 4.28 -3.06 -14.62
C LEU A 180 4.22 -4.01 -15.81
N GLY A 181 3.66 -5.19 -15.58
CA GLY A 181 3.46 -6.16 -16.63
C GLY A 181 2.17 -6.94 -16.44
N GLU A 182 1.79 -7.66 -17.48
CA GLU A 182 0.67 -8.57 -17.46
C GLU A 182 0.98 -9.84 -18.24
N ALA A 183 0.39 -10.95 -17.79
CA ALA A 183 0.35 -12.17 -18.58
C ALA A 183 -0.38 -11.91 -19.90
N ALA A 184 0.21 -12.36 -20.99
CA ALA A 184 -0.35 -12.32 -22.32
C ALA A 184 -0.38 -13.74 -22.90
N GLY A 185 -1.30 -13.99 -23.83
CA GLY A 185 -1.40 -15.29 -24.49
C GLY A 185 -1.74 -16.45 -23.54
N ASP A 186 -1.53 -17.67 -24.04
CA ASP A 186 -1.91 -18.92 -23.37
C ASP A 186 -0.69 -19.77 -22.96
N HIS A 187 0.53 -19.28 -23.18
CA HIS A 187 1.77 -20.05 -22.98
C HIS A 187 2.77 -19.39 -22.01
N GLY A 188 2.29 -18.43 -21.21
CA GLY A 188 3.10 -17.75 -20.19
C GLY A 188 3.87 -16.56 -20.73
N GLU A 189 3.43 -15.98 -21.84
CA GLU A 189 3.98 -14.73 -22.36
C GLU A 189 3.72 -13.58 -21.39
N ILE A 190 4.61 -12.60 -21.40
CA ILE A 190 4.55 -11.43 -20.53
C ILE A 190 4.70 -10.18 -21.39
N VAL A 191 3.81 -9.21 -21.18
CA VAL A 191 3.92 -7.87 -21.77
C VAL A 191 4.15 -6.86 -20.65
N PHE A 192 5.24 -6.10 -20.74
CA PHE A 192 5.48 -4.96 -19.86
C PHE A 192 4.79 -3.71 -20.43
N THR A 193 4.01 -3.01 -19.62
CA THR A 193 3.13 -1.92 -20.05
C THR A 193 3.63 -0.54 -19.60
N ASN A 194 4.29 -0.48 -18.45
CA ASN A 194 4.78 0.76 -17.86
C ASN A 194 6.13 0.52 -17.21
N ALA A 195 6.98 1.54 -17.21
CA ALA A 195 8.23 1.52 -16.47
C ALA A 195 8.49 2.89 -15.85
N PHE A 196 9.15 2.89 -14.70
CA PHE A 196 9.57 4.07 -13.96
C PHE A 196 10.94 3.79 -13.36
N ALA A 197 11.82 4.80 -13.40
CA ALA A 197 13.10 4.75 -12.75
C ALA A 197 13.33 6.07 -12.02
N LYS A 198 13.85 5.99 -10.79
CA LYS A 198 14.17 7.13 -9.95
C LYS A 198 15.53 6.91 -9.31
N GLN A 199 16.41 7.90 -9.43
CA GLN A 199 17.62 7.96 -8.62
C GLN A 199 17.32 8.66 -7.31
N PHE A 200 17.84 8.13 -6.21
CA PHE A 200 17.76 8.77 -4.90
C PHE A 200 18.81 9.89 -4.85
N GLN A 201 18.42 11.04 -4.32
CA GLN A 201 19.38 12.10 -4.03
C GLN A 201 20.13 11.69 -2.78
N THR A 202 21.39 11.29 -2.95
CA THR A 202 22.34 10.98 -1.87
C THR A 202 22.91 12.24 -1.25
#